data_AF-A0A3D5I4V1-F1
#
_entry.id   AF-A0A3D5I4V1-F1
#
_cell.length_a   1.000
_cell.length_b   1.000
_cell.length_c   1.000
_cell.angle_alpha   90.00
_cell.angle_beta   90.00
_cell.angle_gamma   90.00
#
_symmetry.space_group_name_H-M   'P 1'
#
loop_
_entity.id
_entity.type
_entity.pdbx_description
1 polymer ?
#
loop_
_entity_poly.entity_id
_entity_poly.type
_entity_poly.pdbx_seq_one_letter_code
_entity_poly.pdbx_strand_id
1 'polypeptide(L)' 'GLYIRAGLDGTGTRRALESIFTGLGWRLVAPPLVLHGEWQATYPEQVAELGLGLALGVEMGVY' A
#
# COMPACT_ATOMS: atom_id res chain seq x y z
N GLY A 1 -3.23 3.09 3.94
CA GLY A 1 -2.18 2.32 3.23
C GLY A 1 -2.52 2.21 1.75
N LEU A 2 -1.56 1.82 0.93
CA LEU A 2 -1.73 1.57 -0.51
C LEU A 2 -1.23 0.15 -0.82
N TYR A 3 -1.89 -0.56 -1.72
CA TYR A 3 -1.35 -1.76 -2.34
C TYR A 3 -1.35 -1.66 -3.87
N ILE A 4 -0.43 -2.35 -4.52
CA ILE A 4 -0.22 -2.36 -5.98
C ILE A 4 -0.22 -3.82 -6.44
N ARG A 5 -1.10 -4.18 -7.36
CA ARG A 5 -1.02 -5.46 -8.07
C ARG A 5 -0.16 -5.28 -9.32
N ALA A 6 0.95 -6.00 -9.40
CA ALA A 6 1.90 -5.87 -10.50
C ALA A 6 2.27 -7.23 -11.08
N GLY A 7 2.21 -7.36 -12.41
CA GLY A 7 2.70 -8.55 -13.10
C GLY A 7 4.23 -8.62 -13.17
N LEU A 8 4.93 -7.47 -13.19
CA LEU A 8 6.39 -7.41 -13.43
C LEU A 8 7.23 -6.96 -12.22
N ASP A 9 6.96 -5.79 -11.63
CA ASP A 9 7.66 -5.33 -10.41
C ASP A 9 6.91 -4.20 -9.68
N GLY A 10 6.04 -3.48 -10.39
CA GLY A 10 5.22 -2.41 -9.82
C GLY A 10 5.96 -1.09 -9.62
N THR A 11 7.23 -1.00 -10.03
CA THR A 11 8.09 0.17 -9.79
C THR A 11 7.53 1.42 -10.46
N GLY A 12 7.04 1.30 -11.70
CA GLY A 12 6.45 2.42 -12.44
C GLY A 12 5.22 3.00 -11.75
N THR A 13 4.28 2.14 -11.35
CA THR A 13 3.07 2.53 -10.61
C THR A 13 3.42 3.16 -9.27
N ARG A 14 4.36 2.56 -8.53
CA ARG A 14 4.82 3.09 -7.24
C ARG A 14 5.38 4.51 -7.39
N ARG A 15 6.28 4.74 -8.34
CA ARG A 15 6.88 6.08 -8.58
C ARG A 15 5.85 7.12 -8.98
N ALA A 16 4.89 6.76 -9.83
CA ALA A 16 3.82 7.66 -10.25
C ALA A 16 2.96 8.08 -9.06
N LEU A 17 2.57 7.12 -8.21
CA LEU A 17 1.79 7.40 -7.00
C LEU A 17 2.57 8.24 -5.98
N GLU A 18 3.85 7.93 -5.74
CA GLU A 18 4.71 8.73 -4.85
C GLU A 18 4.82 10.19 -5.31
N SER A 19 4.93 10.44 -6.62
CA SER A 19 4.91 11.78 -7.20
C SER A 19 3.58 12.50 -6.94
N ILE A 20 2.45 11.83 -7.18
CA ILE A 20 1.11 12.37 -6.92
C ILE A 20 0.93 12.71 -5.44
N PHE A 21 1.28 11.79 -4.53
CA PHE A 21 1.13 12.00 -3.10
C PHE A 21 1.98 13.17 -2.61
N THR A 22 3.21 13.28 -3.12
CA THR A 22 4.09 14.42 -2.81
C THR A 22 3.46 15.73 -3.27
N GLY A 23 2.92 15.79 -4.49
CA GLY A 23 2.25 16.98 -5.02
C GLY A 23 0.99 17.38 -4.25
N LEU A 24 0.31 16.42 -3.64
CA LEU A 24 -0.88 16.65 -2.78
C LEU A 24 -0.53 16.92 -1.31
N GLY A 25 0.75 16.88 -0.92
CA GLY A 25 1.18 17.00 0.47
C GLY A 25 0.76 15.82 1.35
N TRP A 26 0.49 14.65 0.75
CA TRP A 26 0.06 13.46 1.48
C TRP A 26 1.27 12.71 2.02
N ARG A 27 1.16 12.26 3.28
CA ARG A 27 2.12 11.35 3.90
C ARG A 27 1.57 9.93 3.89
N LEU A 28 2.36 8.98 3.40
CA LEU A 28 2.03 7.56 3.49
C LEU A 28 2.16 7.09 4.95
N VAL A 29 1.09 6.49 5.46
CA VAL A 29 1.04 5.89 6.81
C VAL A 29 1.82 4.57 6.94
N ALA A 30 2.06 3.91 5.80
CA ALA A 30 2.81 2.67 5.68
C ALA A 30 3.42 2.58 4.26
N PRO A 31 4.53 1.84 4.07
CA PRO A 31 5.07 1.57 2.74
C PRO A 31 4.04 0.92 1.80
N PRO A 32 4.07 1.19 0.48
CA PRO A 32 3.19 0.52 -0.46
C PRO A 32 3.41 -1.00 -0.46
N LEU A 33 2.33 -1.77 -0.32
CA LEU A 33 2.36 -3.23 -0.46
C LEU A 33 2.35 -3.59 -1.94
N VAL A 34 3.41 -4.24 -2.44
CA VAL A 34 3.48 -4.69 -3.84
C VAL A 34 3.16 -6.18 -3.92
N LEU A 35 2.00 -6.49 -4.47
CA LEU A 35 1.57 -7.85 -4.80
C LEU A 35 2.12 -8.19 -6.18
N HIS A 36 3.31 -8.81 -6.22
CA HIS A 36 4.08 -9.03 -7.44
C HIS A 36 3.97 -10.45 -8.00
N GLY A 37 3.81 -10.57 -9.32
CA GLY A 37 3.89 -11.81 -10.08
C GLY A 37 2.51 -12.40 -10.36
N GLU A 38 2.42 -13.72 -10.55
CA GLU A 38 1.15 -14.43 -10.71
C GLU A 38 0.24 -14.31 -9.49
N TRP A 39 -1.06 -14.56 -9.66
CA TRP A 39 -2.00 -14.46 -8.54
C TRP A 39 -1.66 -15.46 -7.44
N GLN A 40 -1.68 -14.99 -6.18
CA GLN A 40 -1.52 -15.84 -5.01
C GLN A 40 -2.74 -15.70 -4.11
N ALA A 41 -3.24 -16.83 -3.61
CA ALA A 41 -4.39 -16.86 -2.70
C ALA A 41 -4.12 -16.14 -1.35
N THR A 42 -2.85 -15.85 -1.04
CA THR A 42 -2.41 -15.10 0.15
C THR A 42 -2.59 -13.59 0.02
N TYR A 43 -2.80 -13.06 -1.18
CA TYR A 43 -2.88 -11.60 -1.39
C TYR A 43 -4.03 -10.92 -0.65
N PRO A 44 -5.26 -11.47 -0.61
CA PRO A 44 -6.33 -10.89 0.19
C PRO A 44 -5.96 -10.75 1.68
N GLU A 45 -5.24 -11.73 2.24
CA GLU A 45 -4.79 -11.70 3.64
C GLU A 45 -3.76 -10.59 3.88
N GLN A 46 -2.77 -10.44 2.98
CA GLN A 46 -1.78 -9.35 3.09
C GLN A 46 -2.45 -7.96 2.99
N VAL A 47 -3.47 -7.80 2.14
CA VAL A 47 -4.22 -6.55 2.04
C VAL A 47 -5.09 -6.32 3.28
N ALA A 48 -5.69 -7.38 3.84
CA ALA A 48 -6.45 -7.31 5.07
C ALA A 48 -5.55 -6.88 6.25
N GLU A 49 -4.33 -7.41 6.35
CA GLU A 49 -3.35 -7.02 7.37
C GLU A 49 -2.96 -5.53 7.24
N LEU A 50 -2.72 -5.04 6.02
CA LEU A 50 -2.48 -3.61 5.77
C LEU A 50 -3.67 -2.74 6.23
N GLY A 51 -4.89 -3.19 5.96
CA GLY A 51 -6.11 -2.50 6.38
C GLY A 51 -6.29 -2.50 7.90
N LEU A 52 -6.04 -3.64 8.55
CA LEU A 52 -6.11 -3.78 10.00
C LEU A 52 -5.08 -2.88 10.69
N GLY A 53 -3.85 -2.83 10.18
CA GLY A 53 -2.81 -1.93 10.71
C GLY A 53 -3.21 -0.45 10.65
N LEU A 54 -3.88 -0.03 9.56
CA LEU A 54 -4.45 1.31 9.46
C LEU A 54 -5.55 1.55 10.51
N ALA A 55 -6.49 0.62 10.65
CA ALA A 55 -7.60 0.74 11.61
C ALA A 55 -7.09 0.88 13.05
N LEU A 56 -6.16 0.02 13.45
CA LEU A 56 -5.53 0.08 14.77
C LEU A 56 -4.73 1.37 14.97
N GLY A 57 -3.98 1.82 13.97
CA GLY A 57 -3.22 3.07 14.07
C GLY A 57 -4.12 4.30 14.26
N VAL A 58 -5.31 4.31 13.63
CA VAL A 58 -6.32 5.35 13.85
C VAL A 58 -6.93 5.25 15.24
N GLU A 59 -7.31 4.05 15.68
CA GLU A 59 -7.88 3.81 17.01
C GLU A 59 -6.92 4.23 18.14
N MET A 60 -5.63 3.98 17.97
CA MET A 60 -4.58 4.36 18.92
C MET A 60 -4.13 5.82 18.82
N GLY A 61 -4.60 6.59 17.83
CA GLY A 61 -4.16 7.97 17.59
C GLY A 61 -2.69 8.10 17.17
N VAL A 62 -2.15 7.09 16.47
CA VAL A 62 -0.74 7.03 16.02
C VAL A 62 -0.51 7.87 14.76
N TYR A 63 -1.55 8.07 13.94
CA TYR A 63 -1.50 8.78 12.66
C TYR A 63 -2.24 10.12 12.68
#